data_AF-A0A4Z0GHI2-F1
#
_entry.id   AF-A0A4Z0GHI2-F1
#
_cell.length_a   1.000
_cell.length_b   1.000
_cell.length_c   1.000
_cell.angle_alpha   90.00
_cell.angle_beta   90.00
_cell.angle_gamma   90.00
#
_symmetry.space_group_name_H-M   'P 1'
#
loop_
_entity.id
_entity.type
_entity.pdbx_description
1 polymer ?
#
loop_
_entity_poly.entity_id
_entity_poly.type
_entity_poly.pdbx_seq_one_letter_code
_entity_poly.pdbx_strand_id
1 'polypeptide(L)' 'MAFFGLIGNDRSMAKSDYNDRESASEKAARKRREAHHRNARDADRQGQAWEDAERARQDRRGRRSR' A
#
# COMPACT_ATOMS: atom_id res chain seq x y z
N MET A 1 41.20 -26.35 21.62
CA MET A 1 40.00 -25.51 21.72
C MET A 1 39.33 -25.47 20.36
N ALA A 2 38.28 -26.27 20.19
CA ALA A 2 37.65 -26.54 18.89
C ALA A 2 36.67 -25.42 18.50
N PHE A 3 36.99 -24.66 17.46
CA PHE A 3 36.11 -23.66 16.81
C PHE A 3 35.13 -24.32 15.81
N PHE A 4 34.49 -25.42 16.20
CA PHE A 4 33.59 -26.21 15.33
C PHE A 4 32.10 -26.08 15.70
N GLY A 5 31.67 -24.89 16.14
CA GLY A 5 30.26 -24.61 16.46
C GLY A 5 29.58 -23.55 15.59
N LEU A 6 30.32 -22.79 14.78
CA LEU A 6 29.82 -21.53 14.22
C LEU A 6 29.25 -21.61 12.79
N ILE A 7 29.53 -22.66 12.02
CA ILE A 7 29.28 -22.66 10.56
C ILE A 7 27.99 -23.41 10.16
N GLY A 8 27.46 -24.28 11.04
CA GLY A 8 26.26 -25.09 10.74
C GLY A 8 24.98 -24.62 11.43
N ASN A 9 25.08 -24.07 12.65
CA ASN A 9 23.92 -23.85 13.51
C ASN A 9 23.09 -22.61 13.13
N ASP A 10 23.73 -21.58 12.57
CA ASP A 10 23.07 -20.34 12.14
C ASP A 10 22.11 -20.58 10.97
N ARG A 11 22.51 -21.41 10.01
CA ARG A 11 21.68 -21.73 8.83
C ARG A 11 20.48 -22.61 9.17
N SER A 12 20.62 -23.50 10.15
CA SER A 12 19.52 -24.34 10.64
C SER A 12 18.53 -23.56 11.50
N MET A 13 18.99 -22.65 12.37
CA MET A 13 18.12 -21.76 13.13
C MET A 13 17.40 -20.76 12.22
N ALA A 14 18.09 -20.20 11.22
CA ALA A 14 17.45 -19.30 10.28
C ALA A 14 16.30 -19.98 9.50
N LYS A 15 16.45 -21.28 9.23
CA LYS A 15 15.46 -22.10 8.53
C LYS A 15 14.31 -22.55 9.44
N SER A 16 14.49 -22.65 10.76
CA SER A 16 13.37 -22.96 11.68
C SER A 16 12.59 -21.70 12.08
N ASP A 17 13.26 -20.57 12.28
CA ASP A 17 12.67 -19.42 12.98
C ASP A 17 12.10 -18.35 12.05
N TYR A 18 12.60 -18.28 10.80
CA TYR A 18 12.16 -17.26 9.84
C TYR A 18 11.33 -17.80 8.68
N ASN A 19 11.23 -19.11 8.49
CA ASN A 19 10.47 -19.70 7.37
C ASN A 19 8.97 -19.35 7.42
N ASP A 20 8.41 -19.17 8.61
CA ASP A 20 6.99 -18.83 8.78
C ASP A 20 6.75 -17.32 8.93
N ARG A 21 7.80 -16.49 8.81
CA ARG A 21 7.71 -15.04 9.06
C ARG A 21 7.87 -14.25 7.76
N GLU A 22 6.89 -13.41 7.43
CA GLU A 22 6.97 -12.46 6.32
C GLU A 22 8.26 -11.62 6.45
N SER A 23 9.15 -11.72 5.46
CA SER A 23 10.41 -10.97 5.49
C SER A 23 10.12 -9.46 5.50
N ALA A 24 11.04 -8.65 6.03
CA ALA A 24 10.89 -7.20 6.03
C ALA A 24 10.67 -6.63 4.61
N SER A 25 11.32 -7.26 3.62
CA SER A 25 11.18 -6.94 2.20
C SER A 25 9.80 -7.29 1.64
N GLU A 26 9.25 -8.45 1.96
CA GLU A 26 7.87 -8.83 1.58
C GLU A 26 6.84 -7.92 2.22
N LYS A 27 7.01 -7.60 3.51
CA LYS A 27 6.14 -6.66 4.23
C LYS A 27 6.16 -5.28 3.60
N ALA A 28 7.33 -4.81 3.17
CA ALA A 28 7.47 -3.54 2.44
C ALA A 28 6.80 -3.61 1.06
N ALA A 29 6.99 -4.71 0.32
CA ALA A 29 6.36 -4.91 -0.99
C ALA A 29 4.83 -4.99 -0.89
N ARG A 30 4.29 -5.66 0.13
CA ARG A 30 2.85 -5.70 0.44
C ARG A 30 2.31 -4.31 0.75
N LYS A 31 2.96 -3.57 1.65
CA LYS A 31 2.59 -2.18 1.96
C LYS A 31 2.60 -1.27 0.74
N ARG A 32 3.57 -1.40 -0.17
CA ARG A 32 3.61 -0.64 -1.42
C ARG A 32 2.41 -0.93 -2.32
N ARG A 33 2.04 -2.21 -2.47
CA ARG A 33 0.83 -2.60 -3.23
C ARG A 33 -0.44 -2.04 -2.60
N GLU A 34 -0.59 -2.18 -1.29
CA GLU A 34 -1.74 -1.64 -0.55
C GLU A 34 -1.85 -0.11 -0.66
N ALA A 35 -0.72 0.60 -0.56
CA ALA A 35 -0.68 2.05 -0.73
C ALA A 35 -1.08 2.48 -2.15
N HIS A 36 -0.60 1.78 -3.18
CA HIS A 36 -1.00 2.05 -4.56
C HIS A 36 -2.52 1.90 -4.76
N HIS A 37 -3.12 0.85 -4.21
CA HIS A 37 -4.58 0.66 -4.28
C HIS A 37 -5.36 1.75 -3.55
N ARG A 38 -4.87 2.26 -2.42
CA ARG A 38 -5.50 3.38 -1.71
C ARG A 38 -5.44 4.67 -2.52
N ASN A 39 -4.26 4.99 -3.06
CA ASN A 39 -4.06 6.20 -3.85
C ASN A 39 -4.97 6.24 -5.08
N ALA A 40 -5.16 5.10 -5.76
CA ALA A 40 -6.08 5.00 -6.90
C ALA A 40 -7.53 5.31 -6.48
N ARG A 41 -8.01 4.71 -5.38
CA ARG A 41 -9.36 4.99 -4.86
C ARG A 41 -9.55 6.44 -4.42
N ASP A 42 -8.53 7.03 -3.82
CA ASP A 42 -8.60 8.42 -3.38
C ASP A 42 -8.56 9.40 -4.56
N ALA A 43 -7.84 9.06 -5.63
CA ALA A 43 -7.88 9.81 -6.88
C ALA A 43 -9.27 9.74 -7.55
N ASP A 44 -9.87 8.55 -7.62
CA ASP A 44 -11.23 8.37 -8.17
C ASP A 44 -12.26 9.21 -7.40
N ARG A 45 -12.21 9.19 -6.06
CA ARG A 45 -13.12 10.01 -5.23
C ARG A 45 -12.92 11.50 -5.45
N GLN A 46 -11.68 11.96 -5.60
CA GLN A 46 -11.39 13.36 -5.89
C GLN A 46 -11.94 13.77 -7.27
N GLY A 47 -11.84 12.89 -8.27
CA GLY A 47 -12.45 13.08 -9.59
C GLY A 47 -13.97 13.26 -9.49
N GLN A 48 -14.65 12.33 -8.82
CA GLN A 48 -16.11 12.41 -8.63
C GLN A 48 -16.53 13.68 -7.88
N ALA A 49 -15.81 14.03 -6.81
CA ALA A 49 -16.11 15.24 -6.05
C ALA A 49 -15.94 16.52 -6.90
N TRP A 50 -14.95 16.54 -7.80
CA TRP A 50 -14.76 17.63 -8.74
C TRP A 50 -15.91 17.69 -9.77
N GLU A 51 -16.32 16.56 -10.34
CA GLU A 51 -17.43 16.47 -11.28
C GLU A 51 -18.75 16.94 -10.66
N ASP A 52 -19.03 16.52 -9.43
CA ASP A 52 -20.22 16.93 -8.67
C ASP A 52 -20.22 18.43 -8.39
N ALA A 53 -19.06 18.98 -7.99
CA ALA A 53 -18.92 20.41 -7.77
C ALA A 53 -19.15 21.21 -9.06
N GLU A 54 -18.66 20.71 -10.20
CA GLU A 54 -18.83 21.35 -11.50
C GLU A 54 -20.28 21.29 -11.98
N ARG A 55 -20.95 20.15 -11.80
CA ARG A 55 -22.40 20.00 -12.07
C ARG A 55 -23.22 21.01 -11.25
N ALA A 56 -22.93 21.13 -9.96
CA ALA A 56 -23.60 22.09 -9.09
C ALA A 56 -23.35 23.56 -9.52
N ARG A 57 -22.18 23.88 -10.07
CA ARG A 57 -21.88 25.23 -10.61
C ARG A 57 -22.68 25.51 -11.88
N GLN A 58 -22.76 24.55 -12.79
CA GLN A 58 -23.53 24.68 -14.04
C GLN A 58 -25.02 24.86 -13.75
N ASP A 59 -25.58 24.06 -12.84
CA ASP A 59 -26.98 24.19 -12.42
C ASP A 59 -27.27 25.57 -11.82
N ARG A 60 -26.36 26.09 -10.99
CA ARG A 60 -26.50 27.44 -10.41
C ARG A 60 -26.42 28.54 -11.47
N ARG A 61 -25.58 28.39 -12.50
CA ARG A 61 -25.49 29.36 -13.61
C ARG A 61 -26.75 29.32 -14.48
N GLY A 62 -27.25 28.13 -14.81
CA GLY A 62 -28.49 27.97 -15.60
C GLY A 62 -29.74 28.52 -14.92
N ARG A 63 -29.77 28.59 -13.58
CA ARG A 63 -30.85 29.24 -12.81
C ARG A 63 -30.79 30.76 -12.78
N ARG A 64 -29.61 31.38 -12.99
CA ARG A 64 -29.45 32.85 -13.01
C ARG A 64 -29.61 33.46 -14.40
N SER A 65 -29.71 32.65 -15.44
CA SER A 65 -29.86 33.08 -16.83
C SER A 65 -31.29 32.95 -17.37
N ARG A 66 -32.27 32.62 -16.51
CA ARG A 66 -33.72 32.72 -16.81
C ARG A 66 -34.30 33.88 -16.03
#